data_AF-A0A2V2DTQ7-F1
#
_entry.id   AF-A0A2V2DTQ7-F1
#
_cell.length_a   1.000
_cell.length_b   1.000
_cell.length_c   1.000
_cell.angle_alpha   90.00
_cell.angle_beta   90.00
_cell.angle_gamma   90.00
#
_symmetry.space_group_name_H-M   'P 1'
#
loop_
_entity.id
_entity.type
_entity.pdbx_description
1 polymer ?
#
loop_
_entity_poly.entity_id
_entity_poly.type
_entity_poly.pdbx_seq_one_letter_code
_entity_poly.pdbx_strand_id
1 'polypeptide(L)'
;MIGDIPIGGGSPIAIQSMCSVDTADVESVIEQCGRLERAGCEIIRVAAYDRNSAAAVRSIKDTIHMPLVADVHFDYRIAICAMENGADKVRINPGNIGDENRIRSVVDAAKAHHIPIRVGANSGSLAEDYGKLPLADALVESALSNVRILEKLGFYDIVISLKGSSAAATVEAYRKMAAICDYPLHVGITEAGVYSSSVIKSSIGIGALVLDGLADTIRVSITGDPAEEISVAKDILRFCGVRSFGAEVISCPTCGRTRINLEKLATEVSMIAKKVDKPLKIAVMGCAVNGPGEAKDADIGIAGGNGEGLIFIKGKPYRKYKENVLLEEFEKLLREL
;
A
#
# COMPACT_ATOMS: atom_id res chain seq x y z
N MET A 1 17.68 -3.26 2.23
CA MET A 1 17.24 -1.91 2.67
C MET A 1 16.83 -1.11 1.45
N ILE A 2 15.81 -0.25 1.55
CA ILE A 2 15.49 0.77 0.54
C ILE A 2 15.61 2.12 1.26
N GLY A 3 16.69 2.84 1.02
CA GLY A 3 17.09 3.92 1.91
C GLY A 3 17.24 3.38 3.34
N ASP A 4 16.49 3.96 4.27
CA ASP A 4 16.44 3.56 5.68
C ASP A 4 15.31 2.54 6.00
N ILE A 5 14.51 2.14 5.01
CA ILE A 5 13.37 1.23 5.22
C ILE A 5 13.78 -0.24 4.98
N PRO A 6 13.68 -1.11 6.00
CA PRO A 6 13.90 -2.55 5.82
C PRO A 6 12.68 -3.20 5.15
N ILE A 7 12.94 -4.07 4.17
CA ILE A 7 11.92 -4.86 3.46
C ILE A 7 12.32 -6.33 3.57
N GLY A 8 11.40 -7.19 3.98
CA GLY A 8 11.69 -8.59 4.27
C GLY A 8 11.97 -8.87 5.75
N GLY A 9 12.19 -10.14 6.06
CA GLY A 9 12.70 -10.59 7.37
C GLY A 9 11.78 -10.30 8.56
N GLY A 10 10.47 -10.21 8.33
CA GLY A 10 9.49 -9.87 9.38
C GLY A 10 9.40 -8.39 9.72
N SER A 11 10.03 -7.52 8.93
CA SER A 11 9.86 -6.07 9.04
C SER A 11 8.40 -5.65 8.78
N PRO A 12 7.92 -4.53 9.33
CA PRO A 12 6.58 -4.04 9.04
C PRO A 12 6.36 -3.86 7.53
N ILE A 13 5.21 -4.31 7.04
CA ILE A 13 4.86 -4.20 5.61
C ILE A 13 4.80 -2.72 5.22
N ALA A 14 5.67 -2.32 4.29
CA ALA A 14 5.79 -0.93 3.86
C ALA A 14 4.77 -0.56 2.78
N ILE A 15 4.15 0.61 2.90
CA ILE A 15 3.21 1.19 1.93
C ILE A 15 3.97 2.02 0.90
N GLN A 16 3.85 1.65 -0.38
CA GLN A 16 4.40 2.43 -1.49
C GLN A 16 3.29 3.05 -2.34
N SER A 17 3.60 4.17 -2.96
CA SER A 17 2.80 4.75 -4.05
C SER A 17 3.71 5.16 -5.22
N MET A 18 3.13 5.76 -6.25
CA MET A 18 3.86 6.26 -7.41
C MET A 18 3.35 7.63 -7.79
N CYS A 19 4.27 8.55 -8.06
CA CYS A 19 3.93 9.86 -8.63
C CYS A 19 3.26 9.71 -9.99
N SER A 20 2.26 10.54 -10.24
CA SER A 20 1.51 10.60 -11.50
C SER A 20 1.89 11.80 -12.37
N VAL A 21 2.67 12.73 -11.84
CA VAL A 21 3.20 13.89 -12.57
C VAL A 21 4.51 13.55 -13.30
N ASP A 22 4.86 14.34 -14.30
CA ASP A 22 6.13 14.21 -15.02
C ASP A 22 7.31 14.39 -14.04
N THR A 23 8.25 13.46 -14.06
CA THR A 23 9.40 13.47 -13.15
C THR A 23 10.38 14.61 -13.45
N ALA A 24 10.38 15.15 -14.67
CA ALA A 24 11.16 16.34 -15.01
C ALA A 24 10.58 17.63 -14.38
N ASP A 25 9.30 17.63 -13.99
CA ASP A 25 8.69 18.71 -13.22
C ASP A 25 8.93 18.51 -11.71
N VAL A 26 10.14 18.89 -11.29
CA VAL A 26 10.64 18.71 -9.92
C VAL A 26 9.71 19.33 -8.88
N GLU A 27 9.16 20.52 -9.14
CA GLU A 27 8.30 21.22 -8.18
C GLU A 27 6.99 20.44 -7.96
N SER A 28 6.33 20.03 -9.06
CA SER A 28 5.12 19.21 -8.98
C SER A 28 5.36 17.86 -8.31
N VAL A 29 6.52 17.23 -8.55
CA VAL A 29 6.88 15.97 -7.88
C VAL A 29 7.06 16.17 -6.39
N ILE A 30 7.80 17.21 -5.95
CA ILE A 30 8.03 17.49 -4.53
C ILE A 30 6.70 17.78 -3.82
N GLU A 31 5.82 18.58 -4.43
CA GLU A 31 4.49 18.86 -3.86
C GLU A 31 3.67 17.57 -3.70
N GLN A 32 3.63 16.74 -4.74
CA GLN A 32 2.91 15.47 -4.71
C GLN A 32 3.52 14.50 -3.67
N CYS A 33 4.85 14.39 -3.60
CA CYS A 33 5.56 13.61 -2.59
C CYS A 33 5.15 14.03 -1.17
N GLY A 34 5.19 15.33 -0.86
CA GLY A 34 4.81 15.81 0.47
C GLY A 34 3.34 15.52 0.82
N ARG A 35 2.44 15.53 -0.18
CA ARG A 35 1.03 15.16 0.02
C ARG A 35 0.86 13.66 0.27
N LEU A 36 1.60 12.81 -0.44
CA LEU A 36 1.60 11.36 -0.25
C LEU A 36 2.26 10.94 1.07
N GLU A 37 3.34 11.60 1.46
CA GLU A 37 3.99 11.41 2.76
C GLU A 37 3.03 11.70 3.91
N ARG A 38 2.32 12.84 3.88
CA ARG A 38 1.27 13.17 4.87
C ARG A 38 0.13 12.15 4.89
N ALA A 39 -0.20 11.57 3.73
CA ALA A 39 -1.19 10.50 3.65
C ALA A 39 -0.66 9.17 4.22
N GLY A 40 0.64 9.02 4.42
CA GLY A 40 1.31 7.85 4.99
C GLY A 40 1.99 6.93 3.98
N CYS A 41 2.41 7.46 2.82
CA CYS A 41 3.35 6.77 1.94
C CYS A 41 4.71 6.66 2.64
N GLU A 42 5.31 5.47 2.59
CA GLU A 42 6.62 5.20 3.21
C GLU A 42 7.72 5.18 2.13
N ILE A 43 7.43 4.70 0.92
CA ILE A 43 8.38 4.68 -0.22
C ILE A 43 7.70 5.23 -1.46
N ILE A 44 8.31 6.22 -2.11
CA ILE A 44 7.77 6.84 -3.32
C ILE A 44 8.44 6.29 -4.57
N ARG A 45 7.69 6.16 -5.68
CA ARG A 45 8.23 5.79 -6.99
C ARG A 45 7.97 6.89 -8.00
N VAL A 46 8.96 7.16 -8.85
CA VAL A 46 8.86 8.08 -9.99
C VAL A 46 9.22 7.37 -11.29
N ALA A 47 8.73 7.85 -12.42
CA ALA A 47 9.06 7.28 -13.73
C ALA A 47 10.34 7.93 -14.27
N ALA A 48 11.37 7.14 -14.53
CA ALA A 48 12.59 7.62 -15.17
C ALA A 48 12.67 7.02 -16.59
N TYR A 49 12.21 7.79 -17.57
CA TYR A 49 12.08 7.34 -18.97
C TYR A 49 13.09 7.97 -19.92
N ASP A 50 13.77 9.03 -19.49
CA ASP A 50 14.83 9.71 -20.24
C ASP A 50 15.91 10.28 -19.30
N ARG A 51 16.92 10.94 -19.87
CA ARG A 51 18.03 11.47 -19.07
C ARG A 51 17.61 12.65 -18.19
N ASN A 52 16.62 13.44 -18.61
CA ASN A 52 16.15 14.60 -17.85
C ASN A 52 15.40 14.15 -16.60
N SER A 53 14.46 13.21 -16.74
CA SER A 53 13.74 12.59 -15.63
C SER A 53 14.68 11.85 -14.67
N ALA A 54 15.70 11.15 -15.16
CA ALA A 54 16.69 10.50 -14.30
C ALA A 54 17.58 11.51 -13.55
N ALA A 55 17.99 12.61 -14.20
CA ALA A 55 18.79 13.65 -13.55
C ALA A 55 17.97 14.44 -12.51
N ALA A 56 16.67 14.65 -12.76
CA ALA A 56 15.76 15.33 -11.84
C ALA A 56 15.62 14.63 -10.49
N VAL A 57 15.91 13.32 -10.42
CA VAL A 57 15.95 12.54 -9.17
C VAL A 57 16.80 13.22 -8.11
N ARG A 58 17.92 13.85 -8.49
CA ARG A 58 18.81 14.52 -7.53
C ARG A 58 18.09 15.64 -6.77
N SER A 59 17.49 16.57 -7.51
CA SER A 59 16.78 17.70 -6.92
C SER A 59 15.58 17.27 -6.08
N ILE A 60 14.87 16.22 -6.52
CA ILE A 60 13.77 15.63 -5.76
C ILE A 60 14.28 15.04 -4.44
N LYS A 61 15.33 14.19 -4.50
CA LYS A 61 15.93 13.51 -3.34
C LYS A 61 16.55 14.47 -2.33
N ASP A 62 17.11 15.58 -2.78
CA ASP A 62 17.66 16.61 -1.89
C ASP A 62 16.56 17.32 -1.06
N THR A 63 15.28 17.17 -1.45
CA THR A 63 14.14 17.86 -0.80
C THR A 63 13.19 16.91 -0.04
N ILE A 64 12.96 15.69 -0.53
CA ILE A 64 12.02 14.75 0.09
C ILE A 64 12.70 13.85 1.14
N HIS A 65 11.95 13.36 2.13
CA HIS A 65 12.48 12.44 3.14
C HIS A 65 12.31 10.96 2.76
N MET A 66 11.23 10.63 2.05
CA MET A 66 10.96 9.24 1.66
C MET A 66 12.06 8.67 0.75
N PRO A 67 12.37 7.36 0.88
CA PRO A 67 13.14 6.66 -0.14
C PRO A 67 12.43 6.70 -1.50
N LEU A 68 13.20 6.93 -2.57
CA LEU A 68 12.72 7.10 -3.94
C LEU A 68 13.16 5.91 -4.81
N VAL A 69 12.18 5.34 -5.50
CA VAL A 69 12.37 4.29 -6.49
C VAL A 69 12.30 4.87 -7.89
N ALA A 70 13.33 4.66 -8.71
CA ALA A 70 13.28 5.00 -10.13
C ALA A 70 12.73 3.83 -10.95
N ASP A 71 11.63 4.05 -11.67
CA ASP A 71 11.01 3.06 -12.56
C ASP A 71 11.57 3.19 -13.98
N VAL A 72 12.36 2.21 -14.42
CA VAL A 72 13.05 2.22 -15.72
C VAL A 72 12.67 0.98 -16.53
N HIS A 73 12.41 1.14 -17.82
CA HIS A 73 11.92 0.05 -18.67
C HIS A 73 12.98 -0.59 -19.57
N PHE A 74 13.79 0.21 -20.27
CA PHE A 74 14.63 -0.31 -21.37
C PHE A 74 16.08 0.18 -21.32
N ASP A 75 16.34 1.46 -21.05
CA ASP A 75 17.67 2.02 -21.19
C ASP A 75 18.48 1.91 -19.89
N TYR A 76 19.52 1.07 -19.91
CA TYR A 76 20.45 0.88 -18.79
C TYR A 76 21.13 2.18 -18.33
N ARG A 77 21.36 3.13 -19.25
CA ARG A 77 21.99 4.42 -18.92
C ARG A 77 21.08 5.27 -18.06
N ILE A 78 19.77 5.15 -18.24
CA ILE A 78 18.77 5.85 -17.42
C ILE A 78 18.72 5.25 -16.02
N ALA A 79 18.80 3.92 -15.90
CA ALA A 79 18.94 3.25 -14.62
C ALA A 79 20.20 3.73 -13.88
N ILE A 80 21.37 3.67 -14.53
CA ILE A 80 22.64 4.12 -13.94
C ILE A 80 22.57 5.60 -13.53
N CYS A 81 22.08 6.46 -14.42
CA CYS A 81 21.93 7.88 -14.14
C CYS A 81 21.03 8.15 -12.93
N ALA A 82 19.91 7.43 -12.76
CA ALA A 82 19.05 7.58 -11.60
C ALA A 82 19.76 7.16 -10.29
N MET A 83 20.58 6.10 -10.32
CA MET A 83 21.37 5.66 -9.16
C MET A 83 22.43 6.70 -8.77
N GLU A 84 23.16 7.22 -9.77
CA GLU A 84 24.16 8.28 -9.58
C GLU A 84 23.54 9.58 -9.02
N ASN A 85 22.27 9.83 -9.33
CA ASN A 85 21.51 10.97 -8.84
C ASN A 85 20.75 10.69 -7.52
N GLY A 86 20.99 9.55 -6.88
CA GLY A 86 20.54 9.30 -5.51
C GLY A 86 19.23 8.51 -5.37
N ALA A 87 18.78 7.80 -6.41
CA ALA A 87 17.67 6.85 -6.25
C ALA A 87 18.05 5.75 -5.23
N ASP A 88 17.14 5.46 -4.30
CA ASP A 88 17.34 4.46 -3.23
C ASP A 88 17.04 3.03 -3.68
N LYS A 89 16.41 2.87 -4.85
CA LYS A 89 16.13 1.59 -5.52
C LYS A 89 15.83 1.87 -6.99
N VAL A 90 16.16 0.92 -7.86
CA VAL A 90 15.66 0.92 -9.24
C VAL A 90 14.70 -0.24 -9.46
N ARG A 91 13.65 -0.02 -10.26
CA ARG A 91 12.88 -1.12 -10.86
C ARG A 91 13.31 -1.25 -12.30
N ILE A 92 13.77 -2.44 -12.66
CA ILE A 92 14.09 -2.81 -14.04
C ILE A 92 13.64 -4.25 -14.31
N ASN A 93 13.50 -4.58 -15.59
CA ASN A 93 13.43 -5.95 -16.05
C ASN A 93 14.68 -6.24 -16.89
N PRO A 94 15.70 -6.93 -16.34
CA PRO A 94 16.95 -7.24 -17.04
C PRO A 94 16.80 -7.71 -18.50
N GLY A 95 15.85 -8.59 -18.80
CA GLY A 95 15.57 -9.10 -20.13
C GLY A 95 15.15 -8.03 -21.15
N ASN A 96 14.64 -6.89 -20.69
CA ASN A 96 14.27 -5.76 -21.56
C ASN A 96 15.44 -4.79 -21.82
N ILE A 97 16.52 -4.88 -21.05
CA ILE A 97 17.67 -3.97 -21.16
C ILE A 97 18.59 -4.34 -22.34
N GLY A 98 18.67 -5.63 -22.65
CA GLY A 98 19.44 -6.16 -23.77
C GLY A 98 20.57 -7.07 -23.31
N ASP A 99 21.77 -6.88 -23.88
CA ASP A 99 22.89 -7.80 -23.69
C ASP A 99 23.45 -7.83 -22.26
N GLU A 100 24.16 -8.91 -21.92
CA GLU A 100 24.72 -9.16 -20.59
C GLU A 100 25.67 -8.04 -20.13
N ASN A 101 26.39 -7.37 -21.04
CA ASN A 101 27.31 -6.30 -20.66
C ASN A 101 26.57 -5.07 -20.14
N ARG A 102 25.44 -4.70 -20.78
CA ARG A 102 24.58 -3.60 -20.31
C ARG A 102 24.01 -3.90 -18.93
N ILE A 103 23.53 -5.13 -18.73
CA ILE A 103 22.95 -5.54 -17.45
C ILE A 103 24.05 -5.55 -16.36
N ARG A 104 25.26 -6.02 -16.70
CA ARG A 104 26.42 -5.96 -15.82
C ARG A 104 26.73 -4.53 -15.40
N SER A 105 26.70 -3.55 -16.30
CA SER A 105 26.88 -2.14 -15.93
C SER A 105 25.84 -1.64 -14.92
N VAL A 106 24.58 -2.08 -15.03
CA VAL A 106 23.55 -1.75 -14.04
C VAL A 106 23.85 -2.42 -12.69
N VAL A 107 24.22 -3.69 -12.70
CA VAL A 107 24.58 -4.43 -11.47
C VAL A 107 25.78 -3.80 -10.78
N ASP A 108 26.82 -3.43 -11.53
CA ASP A 108 28.03 -2.82 -10.98
C ASP A 108 27.70 -1.46 -10.34
N ALA A 109 26.87 -0.64 -11.00
CA ALA A 109 26.39 0.62 -10.42
C ALA A 109 25.53 0.38 -9.17
N ALA A 110 24.58 -0.57 -9.21
CA ALA A 110 23.75 -0.90 -8.05
C ALA A 110 24.59 -1.35 -6.84
N LYS A 111 25.62 -2.18 -7.07
CA LYS A 111 26.58 -2.61 -6.04
C LYS A 111 27.39 -1.43 -5.50
N ALA A 112 27.91 -0.57 -6.38
CA ALA A 112 28.72 0.58 -6.00
C ALA A 112 27.94 1.60 -5.14
N HIS A 113 26.64 1.74 -5.42
CA HIS A 113 25.75 2.63 -4.68
C HIS A 113 24.98 1.94 -3.54
N HIS A 114 25.17 0.63 -3.33
CA HIS A 114 24.46 -0.17 -2.32
C HIS A 114 22.93 -0.11 -2.42
N ILE A 115 22.40 -0.12 -3.64
CA ILE A 115 20.95 -0.02 -3.85
C ILE A 115 20.36 -1.33 -4.39
N PRO A 116 19.17 -1.73 -3.91
CA PRO A 116 18.49 -2.91 -4.41
C PRO A 116 17.89 -2.70 -5.80
N ILE A 117 17.59 -3.82 -6.46
CA ILE A 117 16.88 -3.87 -7.74
C ILE A 117 15.54 -4.59 -7.54
N ARG A 118 14.44 -3.95 -7.93
CA ARG A 118 13.16 -4.65 -8.06
C ARG A 118 13.00 -5.22 -9.47
N VAL A 119 12.80 -6.53 -9.56
CA VAL A 119 12.39 -7.23 -10.79
C VAL A 119 10.87 -7.40 -10.78
N GLY A 120 10.20 -7.14 -11.91
CA GLY A 120 8.74 -7.19 -11.95
C GLY A 120 8.15 -7.75 -13.24
N ALA A 121 7.38 -8.84 -13.14
CA ALA A 121 6.58 -9.35 -14.25
C ALA A 121 5.16 -8.75 -14.19
N ASN A 122 4.70 -8.20 -15.32
CA ASN A 122 3.34 -7.70 -15.48
C ASN A 122 2.66 -8.41 -16.65
N SER A 123 1.39 -8.80 -16.51
CA SER A 123 0.65 -9.50 -17.57
C SER A 123 0.62 -8.76 -18.91
N GLY A 124 0.55 -7.43 -18.88
CA GLY A 124 0.52 -6.59 -20.09
C GLY A 124 1.86 -6.47 -20.83
N SER A 125 2.96 -6.97 -20.25
CA SER A 125 4.30 -6.89 -20.85
C SER A 125 5.04 -8.23 -20.83
N LEU A 126 4.31 -9.35 -20.75
CA LEU A 126 4.89 -10.69 -20.88
C LEU A 126 5.35 -10.91 -22.32
N ALA A 127 6.54 -11.49 -22.50
CA ALA A 127 7.01 -11.92 -23.80
C ALA A 127 6.12 -13.05 -24.36
N GLU A 128 5.99 -13.12 -25.70
CA GLU A 128 5.16 -14.13 -26.38
C GLU A 128 5.49 -15.57 -25.97
N ASP A 129 6.75 -15.84 -25.66
CA ASP A 129 7.24 -17.15 -25.21
C ASP A 129 6.50 -17.67 -23.96
N TYR A 130 6.01 -16.77 -23.11
CA TYR A 130 5.25 -17.12 -21.90
C TYR A 130 3.73 -17.18 -22.14
N GLY A 131 3.24 -16.69 -23.29
CA GLY A 131 1.81 -16.54 -23.56
C GLY A 131 1.02 -17.86 -23.66
N LYS A 132 1.71 -18.99 -23.77
CA LYS A 132 1.11 -20.34 -23.79
C LYS A 132 0.94 -20.94 -22.40
N LEU A 133 1.59 -20.38 -21.38
CA LEU A 133 1.50 -20.85 -20.01
C LEU A 133 0.25 -20.28 -19.33
N PRO A 134 -0.30 -20.97 -18.31
CA PRO A 134 -1.24 -20.34 -17.38
C PRO A 134 -0.65 -19.05 -16.83
N LEU A 135 -1.48 -18.02 -16.66
CA LEU A 135 -1.00 -16.67 -16.32
C LEU A 135 -0.10 -16.65 -15.07
N ALA A 136 -0.43 -17.47 -14.05
CA ALA A 136 0.38 -17.56 -12.85
C ALA A 136 1.81 -18.07 -13.16
N ASP A 137 1.92 -19.14 -13.95
CA ASP A 137 3.21 -19.72 -14.35
C ASP A 137 3.99 -18.77 -15.27
N ALA A 138 3.30 -18.09 -16.19
CA ALA A 138 3.90 -17.10 -17.08
C ALA A 138 4.56 -15.94 -16.29
N LEU A 139 3.88 -15.44 -15.25
CA LEU A 139 4.41 -14.40 -14.37
C LEU A 139 5.63 -14.88 -13.59
N VAL A 140 5.57 -16.08 -13.02
CA VAL A 140 6.66 -16.67 -12.24
C VAL A 140 7.89 -16.88 -13.10
N GLU A 141 7.75 -17.55 -14.25
CA GLU A 141 8.88 -17.83 -15.15
C GLU A 141 9.50 -16.56 -15.72
N SER A 142 8.68 -15.55 -16.05
CA SER A 142 9.17 -14.25 -16.52
C SER A 142 9.98 -13.52 -15.45
N ALA A 143 9.51 -13.47 -14.20
CA ALA A 143 10.27 -12.83 -13.13
C ALA A 143 11.52 -13.64 -12.76
N LEU A 144 11.41 -14.97 -12.67
CA LEU A 144 12.51 -15.83 -12.26
C LEU A 144 13.65 -15.84 -13.28
N SER A 145 13.35 -15.78 -14.58
CA SER A 145 14.39 -15.65 -15.62
C SER A 145 15.21 -14.38 -15.44
N ASN A 146 14.55 -13.27 -15.10
CA ASN A 146 15.19 -11.98 -14.83
C ASN A 146 16.01 -12.00 -13.52
N VAL A 147 15.50 -12.65 -12.46
CA VAL A 147 16.22 -12.85 -11.19
C VAL A 147 17.51 -13.64 -11.43
N ARG A 148 17.44 -14.75 -12.17
CA ARG A 148 18.61 -15.59 -12.49
C ARG A 148 19.71 -14.85 -13.24
N ILE A 149 19.37 -13.85 -14.06
CA ILE A 149 20.36 -13.00 -14.72
C ILE A 149 21.15 -12.19 -13.68
N LEU A 150 20.48 -11.62 -12.68
CA LEU A 150 21.14 -10.87 -11.60
C LEU A 150 21.97 -11.80 -10.71
N GLU A 151 21.46 -12.99 -10.38
CA GLU A 151 22.18 -14.00 -9.60
C GLU A 151 23.45 -14.48 -10.31
N LYS A 152 23.40 -14.69 -11.63
CA LYS A 152 24.59 -15.03 -12.45
C LYS A 152 25.67 -13.96 -12.37
N LEU A 153 25.28 -12.69 -12.17
CA LEU A 153 26.19 -11.55 -11.96
C LEU A 153 26.53 -11.33 -10.48
N GLY A 154 26.13 -12.25 -9.60
CA GLY A 154 26.39 -12.23 -8.17
C GLY A 154 25.71 -11.07 -7.45
N PHE A 155 24.49 -10.70 -7.86
CA PHE A 155 23.69 -9.66 -7.21
C PHE A 155 22.46 -10.28 -6.55
N TYR A 156 22.22 -9.97 -5.28
CA TYR A 156 21.19 -10.61 -4.45
C TYR A 156 20.31 -9.61 -3.68
N ASP A 157 20.56 -8.30 -3.78
CA ASP A 157 19.70 -7.27 -3.18
C ASP A 157 18.46 -7.05 -4.06
N ILE A 158 17.61 -8.08 -4.13
CA ILE A 158 16.50 -8.17 -5.08
C ILE A 158 15.16 -8.11 -4.36
N VAL A 159 14.21 -7.39 -4.95
CA VAL A 159 12.78 -7.44 -4.59
C VAL A 159 11.99 -7.95 -5.80
N ILE A 160 11.03 -8.84 -5.59
CA ILE A 160 10.23 -9.43 -6.68
C ILE A 160 8.82 -8.85 -6.68
N SER A 161 8.24 -8.64 -7.86
CA SER A 161 6.81 -8.35 -8.01
C SER A 161 6.21 -9.10 -9.20
N LEU A 162 5.00 -9.62 -9.00
CA LEU A 162 4.21 -10.35 -9.98
C LEU A 162 2.84 -9.69 -10.06
N LYS A 163 2.46 -9.08 -11.18
CA LYS A 163 1.17 -8.38 -11.29
C LYS A 163 0.41 -8.85 -12.51
N GLY A 164 -0.65 -9.61 -12.28
CA GLY A 164 -1.59 -10.02 -13.31
C GLY A 164 -2.85 -9.17 -13.32
N SER A 165 -3.58 -9.21 -14.44
CA SER A 165 -4.91 -8.62 -14.58
C SER A 165 -5.99 -9.37 -13.78
N SER A 166 -5.75 -10.61 -13.34
CA SER A 166 -6.63 -11.37 -12.45
C SER A 166 -6.06 -11.43 -11.04
N ALA A 167 -6.89 -11.12 -10.03
CA ALA A 167 -6.49 -11.22 -8.62
C ALA A 167 -6.14 -12.66 -8.24
N ALA A 168 -6.96 -13.64 -8.65
CA ALA A 168 -6.74 -15.05 -8.33
C ALA A 168 -5.42 -15.58 -8.92
N ALA A 169 -5.16 -15.31 -10.21
CA ALA A 169 -3.92 -15.74 -10.86
C ALA A 169 -2.69 -15.04 -10.26
N THR A 170 -2.83 -13.78 -9.84
CA THR A 170 -1.75 -13.04 -9.17
C THR A 170 -1.42 -13.66 -7.82
N VAL A 171 -2.43 -13.97 -7.00
CA VAL A 171 -2.24 -14.64 -5.70
C VAL A 171 -1.56 -15.99 -5.88
N GLU A 172 -2.00 -16.79 -6.86
CA GLU A 172 -1.36 -18.06 -7.20
C GLU A 172 0.11 -17.89 -7.60
N ALA A 173 0.42 -16.88 -8.42
CA ALA A 173 1.79 -16.59 -8.85
C ALA A 173 2.71 -16.27 -7.68
N TYR A 174 2.27 -15.42 -6.73
CA TYR A 174 3.07 -15.11 -5.53
C TYR A 174 3.29 -16.34 -4.65
N ARG A 175 2.26 -17.17 -4.43
CA ARG A 175 2.39 -18.41 -3.67
C ARG A 175 3.40 -19.37 -4.31
N LYS A 176 3.35 -19.50 -5.65
CA LYS A 176 4.33 -20.28 -6.41
C LYS A 176 5.74 -19.71 -6.28
N MET A 177 5.91 -18.40 -6.43
CA MET A 177 7.22 -17.74 -6.31
C MET A 177 7.82 -17.89 -4.91
N ALA A 178 7.02 -17.73 -3.85
CA ALA A 178 7.44 -17.89 -2.47
C ALA A 178 7.89 -19.33 -2.15
N ALA A 179 7.39 -20.33 -2.88
CA ALA A 179 7.86 -21.71 -2.76
C ALA A 179 9.21 -21.96 -3.47
N ILE A 180 9.67 -21.02 -4.31
CA ILE A 180 10.89 -21.15 -5.13
C ILE A 180 12.04 -20.34 -4.52
N CYS A 181 11.79 -19.16 -3.98
CA CYS A 181 12.82 -18.27 -3.44
C CYS A 181 12.29 -17.39 -2.30
N ASP A 182 13.23 -16.91 -1.48
CA ASP A 182 12.95 -16.14 -0.25
C ASP A 182 13.16 -14.63 -0.42
N TYR A 183 13.22 -14.12 -1.66
CA TYR A 183 13.36 -12.67 -1.90
C TYR A 183 12.08 -11.93 -1.45
N PRO A 184 12.21 -10.71 -0.90
CA PRO A 184 11.05 -9.94 -0.50
C PRO A 184 10.08 -9.64 -1.66
N LEU A 185 8.79 -9.69 -1.37
CA LEU A 185 7.70 -9.57 -2.32
C LEU A 185 7.03 -8.18 -2.24
N HIS A 186 7.11 -7.44 -3.35
CA HIS A 186 6.33 -6.22 -3.57
C HIS A 186 4.99 -6.56 -4.20
N VAL A 187 3.96 -6.63 -3.36
CA VAL A 187 2.61 -7.06 -3.71
C VAL A 187 1.76 -5.92 -4.23
N GLY A 188 0.96 -6.19 -5.27
CA GLY A 188 -0.04 -5.27 -5.78
C GLY A 188 -0.82 -5.89 -6.92
N ILE A 189 -2.03 -5.38 -7.16
CA ILE A 189 -2.86 -5.78 -8.30
C ILE A 189 -2.80 -4.68 -9.35
N THR A 190 -2.52 -5.05 -10.61
CA THR A 190 -2.54 -4.10 -11.73
C THR A 190 -3.92 -4.04 -12.38
N GLU A 191 -4.18 -2.95 -13.12
CA GLU A 191 -5.43 -2.75 -13.87
C GLU A 191 -6.68 -3.00 -13.00
N ALA A 192 -6.67 -2.43 -11.79
CA ALA A 192 -7.75 -2.64 -10.84
C ALA A 192 -9.00 -1.81 -11.17
N GLY A 193 -8.85 -0.82 -12.06
CA GLY A 193 -9.91 -0.01 -12.63
C GLY A 193 -10.11 1.33 -11.92
N VAL A 194 -11.35 1.83 -11.95
CA VAL A 194 -11.76 3.02 -11.19
C VAL A 194 -11.87 2.70 -9.70
N TYR A 195 -11.96 3.72 -8.84
CA TYR A 195 -11.90 3.60 -7.38
C TYR A 195 -12.63 2.37 -6.80
N SER A 196 -13.94 2.23 -7.06
CA SER A 196 -14.77 1.15 -6.49
C SER A 196 -14.27 -0.26 -6.86
N SER A 197 -14.02 -0.53 -8.15
CA SER A 197 -13.50 -1.83 -8.58
C SER A 197 -12.07 -2.07 -8.07
N SER A 198 -11.27 -1.01 -8.03
CA SER A 198 -9.90 -1.07 -7.56
C SER A 198 -9.78 -1.44 -6.09
N VAL A 199 -10.64 -0.85 -5.25
CA VAL A 199 -10.74 -1.19 -3.83
C VAL A 199 -11.06 -2.67 -3.66
N ILE A 200 -12.13 -3.16 -4.29
CA ILE A 200 -12.56 -4.57 -4.13
C ILE A 200 -11.47 -5.53 -4.61
N LYS A 201 -10.97 -5.33 -5.83
CA LYS A 201 -9.99 -6.23 -6.45
C LYS A 201 -8.65 -6.23 -5.70
N SER A 202 -8.20 -5.06 -5.24
CA SER A 202 -6.97 -4.93 -4.46
C SER A 202 -7.13 -5.54 -3.08
N SER A 203 -8.25 -5.32 -2.39
CA SER A 203 -8.52 -5.93 -1.08
C SER A 203 -8.54 -7.45 -1.14
N ILE A 204 -9.12 -8.04 -2.20
CA ILE A 204 -9.09 -9.50 -2.41
C ILE A 204 -7.66 -9.99 -2.63
N GLY A 205 -6.94 -9.40 -3.59
CA GLY A 205 -5.64 -9.89 -4.00
C GLY A 205 -4.53 -9.62 -2.98
N ILE A 206 -4.39 -8.36 -2.55
CA ILE A 206 -3.38 -7.95 -1.57
C ILE A 206 -3.73 -8.52 -0.20
N GLY A 207 -5.00 -8.47 0.22
CA GLY A 207 -5.43 -9.01 1.51
C GLY A 207 -5.15 -10.50 1.65
N ALA A 208 -5.42 -11.30 0.61
CA ALA A 208 -5.08 -12.73 0.62
C ALA A 208 -3.57 -12.96 0.85
N LEU A 209 -2.71 -12.21 0.17
CA LEU A 209 -1.26 -12.38 0.28
C LEU A 209 -0.71 -11.86 1.60
N VAL A 210 -1.30 -10.80 2.17
CA VAL A 210 -0.96 -10.32 3.51
C VAL A 210 -1.35 -11.37 4.56
N LEU A 211 -2.53 -11.98 4.46
CA LEU A 211 -2.99 -13.03 5.37
C LEU A 211 -2.16 -14.32 5.24
N ASP A 212 -1.64 -14.62 4.04
CA ASP A 212 -0.69 -15.72 3.82
C ASP A 212 0.72 -15.42 4.37
N GLY A 213 1.02 -14.18 4.77
CA GLY A 213 2.35 -13.75 5.20
C GLY A 213 3.34 -13.53 4.05
N LEU A 214 2.86 -13.31 2.82
CA LEU A 214 3.65 -13.23 1.59
C LEU A 214 3.81 -11.81 1.03
N ALA A 215 3.66 -10.79 1.87
CA ALA A 215 3.78 -9.39 1.46
C ALA A 215 4.79 -8.65 2.35
N ASP A 216 5.88 -8.17 1.77
CA ASP A 216 6.88 -7.36 2.48
C ASP A 216 6.70 -5.86 2.21
N THR A 217 6.06 -5.54 1.10
CA THR A 217 5.63 -4.18 0.78
C THR A 217 4.46 -4.23 -0.19
N ILE A 218 3.56 -3.25 -0.09
CA ILE A 218 2.36 -3.21 -0.93
C ILE A 218 2.26 -1.91 -1.73
N ARG A 219 1.62 -1.99 -2.88
CA ARG A 219 1.06 -0.83 -3.59
C ARG A 219 -0.32 -1.17 -4.15
N VAL A 220 -1.32 -0.40 -3.76
CA VAL A 220 -2.63 -0.37 -4.42
C VAL A 220 -2.50 0.45 -5.71
N SER A 221 -3.14 0.06 -6.80
CA SER A 221 -3.09 0.80 -8.07
C SER A 221 -4.49 1.23 -8.45
N ILE A 222 -4.75 2.54 -8.35
CA ILE A 222 -6.06 3.15 -8.66
C ILE A 222 -5.89 4.09 -9.85
N THR A 223 -6.81 4.06 -10.81
CA THR A 223 -6.92 5.13 -11.80
C THR A 223 -7.52 6.36 -11.13
N GLY A 224 -6.67 7.27 -10.64
CA GLY A 224 -7.12 8.43 -9.88
C GLY A 224 -5.99 9.10 -9.10
N ASP A 225 -6.36 9.75 -8.00
CA ASP A 225 -5.40 10.40 -7.10
C ASP A 225 -4.56 9.34 -6.36
N PRO A 226 -3.21 9.36 -6.43
CA PRO A 226 -2.37 8.41 -5.71
C PRO A 226 -2.55 8.43 -4.19
N ALA A 227 -3.10 9.52 -3.61
CA ALA A 227 -3.43 9.57 -2.19
C ALA A 227 -4.53 8.57 -1.80
N GLU A 228 -5.45 8.25 -2.73
CA GLU A 228 -6.47 7.24 -2.53
C GLU A 228 -5.86 5.83 -2.41
N GLU A 229 -4.77 5.55 -3.13
CA GLU A 229 -4.04 4.27 -3.05
C GLU A 229 -3.57 4.02 -1.62
N ILE A 230 -3.09 5.06 -0.93
CA ILE A 230 -2.53 4.98 0.42
C ILE A 230 -3.64 4.70 1.45
N SER A 231 -4.78 5.36 1.33
CA SER A 231 -5.93 5.11 2.22
C SER A 231 -6.35 3.64 2.13
N VAL A 232 -6.48 3.10 0.92
CA VAL A 232 -6.86 1.70 0.71
C VAL A 232 -5.77 0.74 1.20
N ALA A 233 -4.50 1.06 0.98
CA ALA A 233 -3.38 0.27 1.50
C ALA A 233 -3.39 0.19 3.03
N LYS A 234 -3.63 1.32 3.71
CA LYS A 234 -3.78 1.38 5.17
C LYS A 234 -4.95 0.53 5.65
N ASP A 235 -6.10 0.62 5.00
CA ASP A 235 -7.29 -0.15 5.37
C ASP A 235 -7.05 -1.66 5.19
N ILE A 236 -6.44 -2.09 4.09
CA ILE A 236 -6.09 -3.51 3.87
C ILE A 236 -5.19 -4.03 5.00
N LEU A 237 -4.11 -3.31 5.31
CA LEU A 237 -3.17 -3.73 6.35
C LEU A 237 -3.81 -3.68 7.76
N ARG A 238 -4.69 -2.70 8.01
CA ARG A 238 -5.46 -2.61 9.27
C ARG A 238 -6.39 -3.80 9.43
N PHE A 239 -7.19 -4.11 8.43
CA PHE A 239 -8.19 -5.18 8.51
C PHE A 239 -7.58 -6.58 8.45
N CYS A 240 -6.36 -6.72 7.89
CA CYS A 240 -5.58 -7.95 8.03
C CYS A 240 -4.90 -8.07 9.41
N GLY A 241 -4.94 -7.02 10.25
CA GLY A 241 -4.38 -7.05 11.61
C GLY A 241 -2.86 -6.94 11.68
N VAL A 242 -2.19 -6.52 10.62
CA VAL A 242 -0.71 -6.48 10.53
C VAL A 242 -0.13 -5.08 10.77
N ARG A 243 -0.96 -4.03 10.71
CA ARG A 243 -0.61 -2.64 11.02
C ARG A 243 -1.81 -1.95 11.68
N SER A 244 -1.58 -0.83 12.36
CA SER A 244 -2.64 0.03 12.88
C SER A 244 -2.37 1.48 12.48
N PHE A 245 -3.44 2.20 12.12
CA PHE A 245 -3.36 3.59 11.67
C PHE A 245 -4.50 4.39 12.30
N GLY A 246 -4.23 5.08 13.41
CA GLY A 246 -5.22 5.87 14.12
C GLY A 246 -6.47 5.08 14.52
N ALA A 247 -7.57 5.79 14.74
CA ALA A 247 -8.82 5.19 15.17
C ALA A 247 -9.52 4.38 14.06
N GLU A 248 -10.09 3.23 14.45
CA GLU A 248 -10.94 2.37 13.62
C GLU A 248 -12.40 2.56 14.04
N VAL A 249 -13.29 2.91 13.11
CA VAL A 249 -14.73 2.94 13.38
C VAL A 249 -15.37 1.64 12.92
N ILE A 250 -16.05 0.95 13.84
CA ILE A 250 -16.90 -0.19 13.56
C ILE A 250 -18.36 0.21 13.77
N SER A 251 -19.26 -0.29 12.93
CA SER A 251 -20.69 -0.07 13.09
C SER A 251 -21.48 -1.34 12.87
N CYS A 252 -22.57 -1.54 13.61
CA CYS A 252 -23.48 -2.63 13.30
C CYS A 252 -24.19 -2.34 11.96
N PRO A 253 -24.64 -3.39 11.24
CA PRO A 253 -25.63 -3.21 10.18
C PRO A 253 -26.90 -2.57 10.73
N THR A 254 -27.65 -1.89 9.88
CA THR A 254 -29.02 -1.47 10.23
C THR A 254 -29.94 -2.69 10.31
N CYS A 255 -30.89 -2.68 11.24
CA CYS A 255 -31.92 -3.72 11.34
C CYS A 255 -33.22 -3.14 11.91
N GLY A 256 -34.27 -3.95 12.05
CA GLY A 256 -35.55 -3.51 12.62
C GLY A 256 -35.50 -3.00 14.07
N ARG A 257 -34.34 -3.11 14.74
CA ARG A 257 -34.10 -2.57 16.08
C ARG A 257 -33.44 -1.19 16.08
N THR A 258 -32.98 -0.70 14.94
CA THR A 258 -32.31 0.59 14.84
C THR A 258 -33.25 1.72 15.27
N ARG A 259 -32.83 2.53 16.24
CA ARG A 259 -33.64 3.62 16.83
C ARG A 259 -33.10 5.02 16.52
N ILE A 260 -32.01 5.11 15.77
CA ILE A 260 -31.34 6.35 15.38
C ILE A 260 -30.99 6.28 13.90
N ASN A 261 -30.74 7.43 13.25
CA ASN A 261 -30.14 7.44 11.93
C ASN A 261 -28.67 6.99 12.02
N LEU A 262 -28.47 5.67 11.98
CA LEU A 262 -27.16 5.04 12.20
C LEU A 262 -26.15 5.42 11.12
N GLU A 263 -26.58 5.50 9.86
CA GLU A 263 -25.70 5.86 8.74
C GLU A 263 -25.13 7.27 8.93
N LYS A 264 -26.00 8.24 9.25
CA LYS A 264 -25.58 9.61 9.53
C LYS A 264 -24.60 9.66 10.71
N LEU A 265 -24.96 9.02 11.83
CA LEU A 265 -24.14 9.01 13.04
C LEU A 265 -22.78 8.35 12.80
N ALA A 266 -22.73 7.20 12.12
CA ALA A 266 -21.50 6.50 11.80
C ALA A 266 -20.61 7.33 10.88
N THR A 267 -21.20 8.06 9.93
CA THR A 267 -20.49 8.98 9.04
C THR A 267 -19.86 10.14 9.83
N GLU A 268 -20.63 10.78 10.72
CA GLU A 268 -20.16 11.88 11.56
C GLU A 268 -19.05 11.42 12.52
N VAL A 269 -19.22 10.28 13.18
CA VAL A 269 -18.18 9.68 14.04
C VAL A 269 -16.93 9.33 13.24
N SER A 270 -17.07 8.82 12.01
CA SER A 270 -15.93 8.53 11.13
C SER A 270 -15.14 9.79 10.77
N MET A 271 -15.80 10.94 10.59
CA MET A 271 -15.11 12.21 10.35
C MET A 271 -14.34 12.69 11.59
N ILE A 272 -14.89 12.47 12.79
CA ILE A 272 -14.20 12.79 14.05
C ILE A 272 -12.99 11.87 14.24
N ALA A 273 -13.17 10.57 14.03
CA ALA A 273 -12.14 9.55 14.21
C ALA A 273 -10.90 9.76 13.32
N LYS A 274 -11.06 10.35 12.12
CA LYS A 274 -9.92 10.72 11.23
C LYS A 274 -8.92 11.68 11.87
N LYS A 275 -9.30 12.41 12.93
CA LYS A 275 -8.43 13.35 13.67
C LYS A 275 -7.72 12.69 14.86
N VAL A 276 -7.93 11.39 15.08
CA VAL A 276 -7.40 10.65 16.22
C VAL A 276 -6.25 9.77 15.75
N ASP A 277 -5.04 10.14 16.17
CA ASP A 277 -3.82 9.39 15.84
C ASP A 277 -3.63 8.14 16.72
N LYS A 278 -4.34 8.06 17.85
CA LYS A 278 -4.30 6.90 18.74
C LYS A 278 -5.04 5.71 18.10
N PRO A 279 -4.51 4.48 18.24
CA PRO A 279 -5.12 3.27 17.70
C PRO A 279 -6.33 2.84 18.54
N LEU A 280 -7.41 3.63 18.50
CA LEU A 280 -8.64 3.38 19.25
C LEU A 280 -9.67 2.66 18.38
N LYS A 281 -10.38 1.68 18.93
CA LYS A 281 -11.54 1.08 18.30
C LYS A 281 -12.81 1.78 18.77
N ILE A 282 -13.51 2.42 17.85
CA ILE A 282 -14.70 3.23 18.09
C ILE A 282 -15.92 2.50 17.54
N ALA A 283 -16.92 2.25 18.38
CA ALA A 283 -18.14 1.57 17.98
C ALA A 283 -19.33 2.51 17.78
N VAL A 284 -20.10 2.32 16.71
CA VAL A 284 -21.35 3.05 16.45
C VAL A 284 -22.48 2.05 16.21
N MET A 285 -23.41 1.97 17.15
CA MET A 285 -24.42 0.92 17.22
C MET A 285 -25.82 1.51 17.11
N GLY A 286 -26.68 0.88 16.32
CA GLY A 286 -28.04 1.38 16.03
C GLY A 286 -29.05 1.19 17.15
N CYS A 287 -28.76 0.33 18.14
CA CYS A 287 -29.63 0.07 19.27
C CYS A 287 -28.86 -0.17 20.58
N ALA A 288 -29.43 0.25 21.70
CA ALA A 288 -28.87 0.04 23.05
C ALA A 288 -28.97 -1.41 23.56
N VAL A 289 -29.76 -2.28 22.90
CA VAL A 289 -30.03 -3.65 23.37
C VAL A 289 -28.83 -4.56 23.13
N ASN A 290 -28.38 -4.65 21.88
CA ASN A 290 -27.22 -5.48 21.55
C ASN A 290 -25.94 -4.65 21.38
N GLY A 291 -26.05 -3.35 21.11
CA GLY A 291 -24.90 -2.51 20.76
C GLY A 291 -23.72 -2.59 21.72
N PRO A 292 -23.90 -2.35 23.04
CA PRO A 292 -22.79 -2.45 24.00
C PRO A 292 -22.20 -3.86 24.12
N GLY A 293 -23.00 -4.90 23.89
CA GLY A 293 -22.56 -6.29 23.93
C GLY A 293 -21.80 -6.73 22.67
N GLU A 294 -22.21 -6.24 21.51
CA GLU A 294 -21.57 -6.45 20.19
C GLU A 294 -20.25 -5.66 20.07
N ALA A 295 -20.08 -4.62 20.89
CA ALA A 295 -18.94 -3.70 20.86
C ALA A 295 -18.00 -3.82 22.08
N LYS A 296 -17.93 -4.98 22.74
CA LYS A 296 -17.11 -5.14 23.96
C LYS A 296 -15.63 -4.88 23.74
N ASP A 297 -15.15 -5.17 22.54
CA ASP A 297 -13.75 -4.97 22.14
C ASP A 297 -13.46 -3.53 21.67
N ALA A 298 -14.46 -2.63 21.73
CA ALA A 298 -14.27 -1.22 21.43
C ALA A 298 -13.81 -0.45 22.68
N ASP A 299 -12.88 0.48 22.49
CA ASP A 299 -12.39 1.38 23.54
C ASP A 299 -13.50 2.33 23.98
N ILE A 300 -14.25 2.87 23.02
CA ILE A 300 -15.38 3.77 23.22
C ILE A 300 -16.45 3.51 22.16
N GLY A 301 -17.71 3.79 22.45
CA GLY A 301 -18.74 3.77 21.42
C GLY A 301 -20.04 4.45 21.80
N ILE A 302 -20.92 4.54 20.81
CA ILE A 302 -22.26 5.10 20.91
C ILE A 302 -23.26 4.00 20.59
N ALA A 303 -24.30 3.85 21.40
CA ALA A 303 -25.45 3.02 21.12
C ALA A 303 -26.74 3.86 21.04
N GLY A 304 -27.43 3.80 19.91
CA GLY A 304 -28.64 4.57 19.63
C GLY A 304 -29.85 4.13 20.46
N GLY A 305 -30.66 5.11 20.83
CA GLY A 305 -31.95 4.97 21.51
C GLY A 305 -32.98 5.92 20.90
N ASN A 306 -34.20 5.94 21.45
CA ASN A 306 -35.28 6.76 20.93
C ASN A 306 -35.11 8.22 21.39
N GLY A 307 -34.48 9.08 20.57
CA GLY A 307 -34.17 10.47 20.90
C GLY A 307 -33.01 10.66 21.88
N GLU A 308 -32.31 9.58 22.22
CA GLU A 308 -31.14 9.56 23.10
C GLU A 308 -30.07 8.60 22.56
N GLY A 309 -28.83 8.77 22.99
CA GLY A 309 -27.74 7.82 22.75
C GLY A 309 -26.98 7.52 24.04
N LEU A 310 -26.52 6.28 24.19
CA LEU A 310 -25.67 5.84 25.28
C LEU A 310 -24.22 5.82 24.81
N ILE A 311 -23.36 6.60 25.45
CA ILE A 311 -21.91 6.42 25.31
C ILE A 311 -21.48 5.30 26.27
N PHE A 312 -20.60 4.42 25.80
CA PHE A 312 -19.98 3.36 26.60
C PHE A 312 -18.47 3.34 26.38
N ILE A 313 -17.72 2.89 27.39
CA ILE A 313 -16.26 2.79 27.38
C ILE A 313 -15.89 1.38 27.81
N LYS A 314 -15.10 0.66 27.01
CA LYS A 314 -14.71 -0.75 27.25
C LYS A 314 -15.91 -1.65 27.61
N GLY A 315 -16.99 -1.53 26.83
CA GLY A 315 -18.24 -2.25 27.02
C GLY A 315 -19.09 -1.85 28.24
N LYS A 316 -18.66 -0.87 29.05
CA LYS A 316 -19.41 -0.39 30.22
C LYS A 316 -20.19 0.89 29.90
N PRO A 317 -21.49 0.98 30.24
CA PRO A 317 -22.26 2.22 30.10
C PRO A 317 -21.55 3.38 30.81
N TYR A 318 -21.30 4.48 30.09
CA TYR A 318 -20.72 5.70 30.64
C TYR A 318 -21.82 6.69 30.98
N ARG A 319 -22.53 7.19 29.96
CA ARG A 319 -23.60 8.18 30.16
C ARG A 319 -24.54 8.25 28.96
N LYS A 320 -25.82 8.54 29.24
CA LYS A 320 -26.84 8.82 28.23
C LYS A 320 -26.91 10.32 27.94
N TYR A 321 -27.07 10.65 26.67
CA TYR A 321 -27.20 12.00 26.17
C TYR A 321 -28.39 12.11 25.22
N LYS A 322 -29.02 13.28 25.16
CA LYS A 322 -29.98 13.58 24.11
C LYS A 322 -29.28 13.60 22.76
N GLU A 323 -29.96 13.18 21.71
CA GLU A 323 -29.37 13.04 20.37
C GLU A 323 -28.73 14.34 19.85
N ASN A 324 -29.29 15.50 20.19
CA ASN A 324 -28.79 16.81 19.78
C ASN A 324 -27.46 17.26 20.40
N VAL A 325 -27.02 16.62 21.50
CA VAL A 325 -25.73 16.91 22.18
C VAL A 325 -24.80 15.70 22.19
N LEU A 326 -25.25 14.56 21.68
CA LEU A 326 -24.55 13.27 21.76
C LEU A 326 -23.18 13.30 21.08
N LEU A 327 -23.09 13.85 19.88
CA LEU A 327 -21.84 13.92 19.11
C LEU A 327 -20.82 14.85 19.75
N GLU A 328 -21.26 16.01 20.26
CA GLU A 328 -20.39 16.96 20.93
C GLU A 328 -19.75 16.34 22.18
N GLU A 329 -20.56 15.66 22.98
CA GLU A 329 -20.10 15.00 24.21
C GLU A 329 -19.22 13.79 23.90
N PHE A 330 -19.53 13.05 22.83
CA PHE A 330 -18.67 11.97 22.35
C PHE A 330 -17.30 12.49 21.90
N GLU A 331 -17.25 13.59 21.15
CA GLU A 331 -15.99 14.19 20.70
C GLU A 331 -15.13 14.68 21.88
N LYS A 332 -15.75 15.28 22.91
CA LYS A 332 -15.04 15.69 24.14
C LYS A 332 -14.38 14.49 24.82
N LEU A 333 -15.13 13.41 25.03
CA LEU A 333 -14.61 12.19 25.67
C LEU A 333 -13.52 11.53 24.84
N LEU A 334 -13.67 11.51 23.51
CA LEU A 334 -12.68 10.91 22.62
C LEU A 334 -11.33 11.64 22.70
N ARG A 335 -11.32 12.96 22.94
CA ARG A 335 -10.09 13.75 23.12
C ARG A 335 -9.37 13.48 24.45
N GLU A 336 -10.09 12.97 25.45
CA GLU A 336 -9.54 12.64 26.77
C GLU A 336 -8.88 11.25 26.81
N LEU A 337 -9.23 10.37 25.87
CA LEU A 337 -8.63 9.04 25.69
C LEU A 337 -7.28 9.12 24.97
#